data_AF-A0A3D4PNV7-F1
#
_entry.id   AF-A0A3D4PNV7-F1
#
_cell.length_a   1.000
_cell.length_b   1.000
_cell.length_c   1.000
_cell.angle_alpha   90.00
_cell.angle_beta   90.00
_cell.angle_gamma   90.00
#
_symmetry.space_group_name_H-M   'P 1'
#
loop_
_entity.id
_entity.type
_entity.pdbx_description
1 polymer ?
#
loop_
_entity_poly.entity_id
_entity_poly.type
_entity_poly.pdbx_seq_one_letter_code
_entity_poly.pdbx_strand_id
1 'polypeptide(L)'
;MGKFGNAFVDLWQAVVKGGKDANVRLPELTRKVDDHLEDFKIKVKQLDGTDAPDLTGSRTNRVDRTTNELLYRGDDRPPSVIFEEGFQVRDASNNNYNEFVRQNTHSNFVSTTTNPDLQWPAGYRYTVDAPGGIDADATIPDNPFGPNSYRPETEISFQGGIPRENIVGAHPVSNGTLGEWVPNPHYSGDR
;
A
#
# COMPACT_ATOMS: atom_id res chain seq x y z
N MET A 1 -43.12 -5.03 -3.26
CA MET A 1 -42.80 -5.71 -1.99
C MET A 1 -43.00 -7.21 -2.16
N GLY A 2 -42.01 -8.03 -1.77
CA GLY A 2 -42.19 -9.48 -1.58
C GLY A 2 -41.44 -10.39 -2.54
N LYS A 3 -40.15 -10.69 -2.25
CA LYS A 3 -39.43 -11.93 -2.67
C LYS A 3 -38.29 -12.31 -1.70
N PHE A 4 -38.44 -12.07 -0.39
CA PHE A 4 -37.41 -12.46 0.61
C PHE A 4 -37.91 -13.50 1.65
N GLY A 5 -39.13 -14.03 1.51
CA GLY A 5 -39.74 -14.90 2.52
C GLY A 5 -39.62 -16.42 2.32
N ASN A 6 -39.30 -16.91 1.12
CA ASN A 6 -39.46 -18.34 0.81
C ASN A 6 -38.23 -19.20 1.10
N ALA A 7 -37.01 -18.65 1.10
CA ALA A 7 -35.80 -19.44 1.27
C ALA A 7 -35.73 -20.14 2.64
N PHE A 8 -36.24 -19.50 3.69
CA PHE A 8 -36.20 -20.03 5.06
C PHE A 8 -37.24 -21.14 5.30
N VAL A 9 -38.40 -21.06 4.62
CA VAL A 9 -39.49 -22.03 4.75
C VAL A 9 -39.19 -23.29 3.93
N ASP A 10 -38.64 -23.12 2.73
CA ASP A 10 -38.22 -24.23 1.87
C ASP A 10 -37.05 -25.01 2.50
N LEU A 11 -36.16 -24.31 3.22
CA LEU A 11 -35.06 -24.91 3.99
C LEU A 11 -35.58 -25.78 5.14
N TRP A 12 -36.61 -25.32 5.86
CA TRP A 12 -37.20 -26.08 6.97
C TRP A 12 -37.93 -27.33 6.47
N GLN A 13 -38.66 -27.24 5.35
CA GLN A 13 -39.33 -28.38 4.73
C GLN A 13 -38.35 -29.45 4.21
N ALA A 14 -37.20 -29.03 3.65
CA ALA A 14 -36.18 -29.93 3.15
C ALA A 14 -35.46 -30.72 4.27
N VAL A 15 -35.23 -30.06 5.41
CA VAL A 15 -34.61 -30.68 6.61
C VAL A 15 -35.55 -31.71 7.25
N VAL A 16 -36.85 -31.39 7.34
CA VAL A 16 -37.85 -32.28 7.96
C VAL A 16 -38.13 -33.54 7.12
N LYS A 17 -37.96 -33.50 5.79
CA LYS A 17 -38.27 -34.64 4.90
C LYS A 17 -37.09 -35.54 4.51
N GLY A 18 -35.84 -35.20 4.82
CA GLY A 18 -34.65 -35.81 4.21
C GLY A 18 -33.69 -36.55 5.14
N GLY A 19 -34.17 -37.48 5.97
CA GLY A 19 -33.38 -38.16 7.02
C GLY A 19 -32.26 -39.12 6.59
N LYS A 20 -31.82 -39.13 5.32
CA LYS A 20 -30.65 -39.93 4.87
C LYS A 20 -29.69 -39.18 3.91
N ASP A 21 -30.14 -38.12 3.26
CA ASP A 21 -29.30 -37.30 2.36
C ASP A 21 -28.81 -35.99 3.00
N ALA A 22 -29.22 -35.72 4.24
CA ALA A 22 -28.84 -34.53 5.00
C ALA A 22 -27.31 -34.41 5.19
N ASN A 23 -26.59 -35.53 5.33
CA ASN A 23 -25.13 -35.54 5.53
C ASN A 23 -24.34 -35.10 4.28
N VAL A 24 -24.92 -35.19 3.08
CA VAL A 24 -24.30 -34.71 1.83
C VAL A 24 -24.75 -33.28 1.52
N ARG A 25 -26.02 -32.97 1.82
CA ARG A 25 -26.61 -31.66 1.52
C ARG A 25 -26.20 -30.57 2.50
N LEU A 26 -26.00 -30.86 3.78
CA LEU A 26 -25.56 -29.86 4.76
C LEU A 26 -24.21 -29.26 4.38
N PRO A 27 -23.14 -30.04 4.13
CA PRO A 27 -21.84 -29.48 3.76
C PRO A 27 -21.87 -28.67 2.46
N GLU A 28 -22.64 -29.12 1.46
CA GLU A 28 -22.76 -28.38 0.19
C GLU A 28 -23.57 -27.08 0.34
N LEU A 29 -24.57 -27.08 1.23
CA LEU A 29 -25.33 -25.89 1.58
C LEU A 29 -24.50 -24.90 2.41
N THR A 30 -23.71 -25.40 3.37
CA THR A 30 -22.76 -24.58 4.15
C THR A 30 -21.74 -23.94 3.23
N ARG A 31 -21.16 -24.71 2.28
CA ARG A 31 -20.25 -24.16 1.27
C ARG A 31 -20.91 -23.10 0.40
N LYS A 32 -22.15 -23.31 -0.07
CA LYS A 32 -22.87 -22.30 -0.86
C LYS A 32 -23.18 -21.04 -0.05
N VAL A 33 -23.48 -21.17 1.24
CA VAL A 33 -23.69 -20.03 2.14
C VAL A 33 -22.37 -19.29 2.38
N ASP A 34 -21.27 -20.01 2.60
CA ASP A 34 -19.94 -19.42 2.77
C ASP A 34 -19.49 -18.71 1.49
N ASP A 35 -19.63 -19.35 0.32
CA ASP A 35 -19.34 -18.75 -0.98
C ASP A 35 -20.18 -17.48 -1.21
N HIS A 36 -21.47 -17.52 -0.89
CA HIS A 36 -22.35 -16.35 -1.00
C HIS A 36 -22.03 -15.25 0.02
N LEU A 37 -21.57 -15.61 1.21
CA LEU A 37 -21.10 -14.66 2.22
C LEU A 37 -19.80 -13.99 1.79
N GLU A 38 -18.87 -14.73 1.18
CA GLU A 38 -17.65 -14.15 0.61
C GLU A 38 -17.97 -13.24 -0.58
N ASP A 39 -18.82 -13.68 -1.52
CA ASP A 39 -19.29 -12.83 -2.63
C ASP A 39 -20.02 -11.57 -2.14
N PHE A 40 -20.78 -11.66 -1.05
CA PHE A 40 -21.47 -10.52 -0.44
C PHE A 40 -20.48 -9.58 0.26
N LYS A 41 -19.50 -10.11 1.01
CA LYS A 41 -18.41 -9.31 1.59
C LYS A 41 -17.61 -8.60 0.51
N ILE A 42 -17.30 -9.28 -0.59
CA ILE A 42 -16.63 -8.70 -1.77
C ILE A 42 -17.48 -7.58 -2.36
N LYS A 43 -18.78 -7.80 -2.57
CA LYS A 43 -19.69 -6.77 -3.09
C LYS A 43 -19.86 -5.59 -2.14
N VAL A 44 -19.88 -5.81 -0.83
CA VAL A 44 -19.97 -4.74 0.17
C VAL A 44 -18.67 -3.93 0.20
N LYS A 45 -17.50 -4.57 0.15
CA LYS A 45 -16.18 -3.90 0.00
C LYS A 45 -16.06 -3.11 -1.30
N GLN A 46 -16.66 -3.61 -2.39
CA GLN A 46 -16.70 -2.88 -3.66
C GLN A 46 -17.68 -1.70 -3.65
N LEU A 47 -18.68 -1.69 -2.76
CA LEU A 47 -19.68 -0.63 -2.63
C LEU A 47 -19.29 0.46 -1.61
N ASP A 48 -18.36 0.18 -0.70
CA ASP A 48 -17.89 1.13 0.32
C ASP A 48 -16.68 1.99 -0.11
N GLY A 49 -16.07 1.71 -1.26
CA GLY A 49 -14.96 2.51 -1.80
C GLY A 49 -13.67 2.45 -0.95
N THR A 50 -13.55 1.49 -0.03
CA THR A 50 -12.37 1.34 0.84
C THR A 50 -11.24 0.51 0.23
N ASP A 51 -11.48 -0.11 -0.93
CA ASP A 51 -10.44 -0.75 -1.73
C ASP A 51 -9.65 0.33 -2.49
N ALA A 52 -8.56 0.81 -1.89
CA ALA A 52 -7.58 1.55 -2.65
C ALA A 52 -7.01 0.65 -3.76
N PRO A 53 -6.72 1.20 -4.95
CA PRO A 53 -6.57 0.39 -6.15
C PRO A 53 -5.38 -0.57 -6.03
N ASP A 54 -5.65 -1.85 -6.25
CA ASP A 54 -4.63 -2.78 -6.71
C ASP A 54 -4.11 -2.23 -8.05
N LEU A 55 -2.83 -1.88 -8.12
CA LEU A 55 -2.23 -1.26 -9.29
C LEU A 55 -1.97 -2.27 -10.43
N THR A 56 -2.51 -3.49 -10.32
CA THR A 56 -2.37 -4.56 -11.31
C THR A 56 -3.43 -4.57 -12.43
N GLY A 57 -4.37 -3.61 -12.48
CA GLY A 57 -5.46 -3.61 -13.49
C GLY A 57 -6.03 -2.24 -13.89
N SER A 58 -6.55 -2.17 -15.13
CA SER A 58 -6.94 -1.02 -15.98
C SER A 58 -7.96 0.01 -15.43
N ARG A 59 -8.15 0.17 -14.12
CA ARG A 59 -8.91 1.29 -13.52
C ARG A 59 -8.22 1.79 -12.25
N THR A 60 -7.00 2.30 -12.40
CA THR A 60 -6.25 2.82 -11.24
C THR A 60 -6.71 4.23 -10.91
N ASN A 61 -7.33 4.44 -9.74
CA ASN A 61 -7.42 5.76 -9.07
C ASN A 61 -6.03 6.26 -8.61
N ARG A 62 -4.96 5.82 -9.28
CA ARG A 62 -3.59 6.22 -9.03
C ARG A 62 -3.44 7.67 -9.44
N VAL A 63 -2.95 8.48 -8.52
CA VAL A 63 -2.55 9.85 -8.78
C VAL A 63 -1.03 9.90 -8.72
N ASP A 64 -0.42 10.16 -9.87
CA ASP A 64 1.01 10.39 -9.95
C ASP A 64 1.34 11.83 -9.58
N ARG A 65 2.37 12.00 -8.77
CA ARG A 65 2.96 13.30 -8.47
C ARG A 65 3.54 13.91 -9.74
N THR A 66 3.21 15.18 -9.98
CA THR A 66 3.66 15.93 -11.16
C THR A 66 4.67 17.04 -10.84
N THR A 67 4.90 17.28 -9.56
CA THR A 67 5.87 18.25 -9.05
C THR A 67 7.26 17.62 -8.92
N ASN A 68 8.27 18.45 -8.64
CA ASN A 68 9.69 18.07 -8.66
C ASN A 68 10.45 18.59 -7.41
N GLU A 69 9.75 18.85 -6.31
CA GLU A 69 10.42 19.10 -5.03
C GLU A 69 11.24 17.89 -4.60
N LEU A 70 12.27 18.16 -3.79
CA LEU A 70 13.08 17.13 -3.17
C LEU A 70 12.23 16.30 -2.20
N LEU A 71 12.49 15.01 -2.20
CA LEU A 71 11.86 14.03 -1.33
C LEU A 71 12.86 13.52 -0.31
N TYR A 72 12.35 12.94 0.78
CA TYR A 72 13.16 12.46 1.89
C TYR A 72 12.81 11.03 2.26
N ARG A 73 13.80 10.26 2.70
CA ARG A 73 13.60 8.88 3.13
C ARG A 73 14.50 8.55 4.33
N GLY A 74 13.89 8.02 5.39
CA GLY A 74 14.63 7.33 6.45
C GLY A 74 15.02 5.92 6.03
N ASP A 75 16.29 5.53 6.21
CA ASP A 75 16.75 4.16 5.99
C ASP A 75 17.94 3.82 6.91
N ASP A 76 18.05 2.57 7.36
CA ASP A 76 19.16 2.11 8.19
C ASP A 76 20.38 1.67 7.37
N ARG A 77 20.18 1.41 6.07
CA ARG A 77 21.30 1.04 5.19
C ARG A 77 22.23 2.24 4.99
N PRO A 78 23.55 2.04 5.03
CA PRO A 78 24.51 3.14 4.92
C PRO A 78 24.63 3.66 3.48
N PRO A 79 25.13 4.90 3.32
CA PRO A 79 25.32 5.52 2.01
C PRO A 79 26.17 4.68 1.05
N SER A 80 27.16 3.94 1.56
CA SER A 80 28.00 3.05 0.73
C SER A 80 27.23 1.93 0.03
N VAL A 81 26.04 1.57 0.51
CA VAL A 81 25.15 0.60 -0.13
C VAL A 81 24.17 1.33 -1.05
N ILE A 82 23.47 2.33 -0.50
CA ILE A 82 22.40 3.03 -1.22
C ILE A 82 22.93 3.81 -2.43
N PHE A 83 24.12 4.40 -2.34
CA PHE A 83 24.71 5.13 -3.46
C PHE A 83 25.18 4.20 -4.58
N GLU A 84 25.47 2.93 -4.29
CA GLU A 84 25.85 1.97 -5.33
C GLU A 84 24.64 1.30 -5.97
N GLU A 85 23.64 0.95 -5.18
CA GLU A 85 22.52 0.12 -5.61
C GLU A 85 21.24 0.91 -5.92
N GLY A 86 21.10 2.12 -5.38
CA GLY A 86 19.82 2.81 -5.29
C GLY A 86 18.92 2.19 -4.21
N PHE A 87 17.66 2.63 -4.17
CA PHE A 87 16.64 2.01 -3.32
C PHE A 87 15.92 0.90 -4.07
N GLN A 88 16.33 -0.34 -3.78
CA GLN A 88 15.67 -1.54 -4.28
C GLN A 88 14.38 -1.85 -3.50
N VAL A 89 13.39 -2.41 -4.21
CA VAL A 89 12.14 -2.92 -3.63
C VAL A 89 12.37 -4.22 -2.87
N ARG A 90 11.49 -4.54 -1.91
CA ARG A 90 11.62 -5.76 -1.09
C ARG A 90 10.94 -6.98 -1.72
N ASP A 91 9.88 -6.76 -2.51
CA ASP A 91 9.19 -7.81 -3.25
C ASP A 91 8.57 -7.25 -4.53
N ALA A 92 9.28 -7.41 -5.66
CA ALA A 92 8.83 -6.91 -6.95
C ALA A 92 7.51 -7.54 -7.46
N SER A 93 7.08 -8.67 -6.89
CA SER A 93 5.84 -9.34 -7.29
C SER A 93 4.60 -8.79 -6.58
N ASN A 94 4.77 -8.18 -5.40
CA ASN A 94 3.67 -7.64 -4.61
C ASN A 94 3.37 -6.18 -4.98
N ASN A 95 2.26 -5.98 -5.71
CA ASN A 95 1.80 -4.67 -6.18
C ASN A 95 0.57 -4.14 -5.40
N ASN A 96 0.27 -4.72 -4.22
CA ASN A 96 -0.82 -4.26 -3.37
C ASN A 96 -0.45 -2.94 -2.67
N TYR A 97 -0.71 -1.82 -3.33
CA TYR A 97 -0.34 -0.49 -2.83
C TYR A 97 -1.11 -0.08 -1.57
N ASN A 98 -2.39 -0.46 -1.46
CA ASN A 98 -3.20 -0.16 -0.28
C ASN A 98 -2.62 -0.81 0.99
N GLU A 99 -2.26 -2.09 0.88
CA GLU A 99 -1.65 -2.82 1.99
C GLU A 99 -0.27 -2.26 2.34
N PHE A 100 0.53 -1.89 1.33
CA PHE A 100 1.81 -1.25 1.52
C PHE A 100 1.72 0.04 2.35
N VAL A 101 0.89 1.01 1.94
CA VAL A 101 0.74 2.29 2.64
C VAL A 101 0.21 2.09 4.07
N ARG A 102 -0.72 1.15 4.27
CA ARG A 102 -1.37 0.94 5.58
C ARG A 102 -0.57 0.07 6.55
N GLN A 103 0.25 -0.84 6.05
CA GLN A 103 0.87 -1.90 6.86
C GLN A 103 2.39 -2.03 6.68
N ASN A 104 2.98 -1.29 5.74
CA ASN A 104 4.40 -1.40 5.39
C ASN A 104 4.83 -2.83 5.02
N THR A 105 3.94 -3.58 4.36
CA THR A 105 4.24 -4.94 3.85
C THR A 105 5.37 -4.88 2.82
N HIS A 106 6.22 -5.91 2.77
CA HIS A 106 7.22 -6.05 1.70
C HIS A 106 6.55 -6.03 0.33
N SER A 107 6.93 -5.07 -0.49
CA SER A 107 6.21 -4.74 -1.73
C SER A 107 7.16 -4.27 -2.83
N ASN A 108 6.58 -3.98 -3.99
CA ASN A 108 7.21 -3.38 -5.15
C ASN A 108 7.30 -1.85 -5.04
N PHE A 109 7.22 -1.28 -3.84
CA PHE A 109 7.22 0.17 -3.62
C PHE A 109 8.33 0.60 -2.65
N VAL A 110 8.84 1.81 -2.87
CA VAL A 110 9.74 2.51 -1.95
C VAL A 110 9.08 3.82 -1.56
N SER A 111 8.79 3.98 -0.26
CA SER A 111 8.23 5.22 0.29
C SER A 111 9.28 6.32 0.45
N THR A 112 8.85 7.54 0.17
CA THR A 112 9.54 8.80 0.47
C THR A 112 8.50 9.79 0.99
N THR A 113 8.93 10.95 1.49
CA THR A 113 8.04 12.05 1.91
C THR A 113 8.45 13.36 1.28
N THR A 114 7.48 14.25 1.06
CA THR A 114 7.76 15.67 0.76
C THR A 114 8.13 16.50 2.00
N ASN A 115 7.90 15.99 3.21
CA ASN A 115 8.14 16.69 4.46
C ASN A 115 9.61 16.53 4.94
N PRO A 116 10.45 17.58 4.85
CA PRO A 116 11.86 17.50 5.29
C PRO A 116 12.03 17.24 6.79
N ASP A 117 11.01 17.57 7.59
CA ASP A 117 11.06 17.52 9.05
C ASP A 117 10.46 16.22 9.62
N LEU A 118 9.94 15.33 8.76
CA LEU A 118 9.41 14.06 9.20
C LEU A 118 10.54 13.18 9.75
N GLN A 119 10.45 12.88 11.06
CA GLN A 119 11.43 12.08 11.76
C GLN A 119 10.98 10.63 11.85
N TRP A 120 11.74 9.74 11.22
CA TRP A 120 11.64 8.30 11.43
C TRP A 120 12.79 7.80 12.31
N PRO A 121 12.58 6.73 13.08
CA PRO A 121 13.67 5.99 13.69
C PRO A 121 14.47 5.28 12.58
N ALA A 122 15.48 5.97 12.06
CA ALA A 122 16.38 5.45 11.02
C ALA A 122 17.81 5.94 11.26
N GLY A 123 18.80 5.18 10.80
CA GLY A 123 20.22 5.53 10.88
C GLY A 123 20.62 6.67 9.93
N TYR A 124 19.89 6.87 8.84
CA TYR A 124 20.17 7.90 7.83
C TYR A 124 18.89 8.54 7.30
N ARG A 125 19.01 9.81 6.91
CA ARG A 125 18.02 10.53 6.10
C ARG A 125 18.61 10.83 4.73
N TYR A 126 18.02 10.24 3.71
CA TYR A 126 18.38 10.47 2.31
C TYR A 126 17.54 11.58 1.69
N THR A 127 18.17 12.33 0.80
CA THR A 127 17.49 13.29 -0.08
C THR A 127 17.41 12.69 -1.48
N VAL A 128 16.23 12.72 -2.06
CA VAL A 128 15.91 12.15 -3.38
C VAL A 128 15.42 13.26 -4.30
N ASP A 129 15.94 13.30 -5.51
CA ASP A 129 15.51 14.15 -6.61
C ASP A 129 15.10 13.23 -7.76
N ALA A 130 13.83 12.83 -7.76
CA ALA A 130 13.27 11.90 -8.73
C ALA A 130 12.00 12.47 -9.35
N PRO A 131 11.75 12.29 -10.65
CA PRO A 131 10.47 12.64 -11.26
C PRO A 131 9.39 11.61 -10.88
N GLY A 132 8.12 12.03 -10.87
CA GLY A 132 6.99 11.14 -10.66
C GLY A 132 6.87 10.62 -9.23
N GLY A 133 6.44 9.36 -9.12
CA GLY A 133 6.02 8.73 -7.86
C GLY A 133 4.51 8.83 -7.65
N ILE A 134 3.94 7.90 -6.88
CA ILE A 134 2.51 7.84 -6.56
C ILE A 134 2.26 8.70 -5.33
N ASP A 135 1.37 9.67 -5.43
CA ASP A 135 0.89 10.47 -4.31
C ASP A 135 -0.08 9.61 -3.46
N ALA A 136 0.35 9.21 -2.25
CA ALA A 136 -0.43 8.33 -1.39
C ALA A 136 -1.74 8.99 -0.93
N ASP A 137 -1.70 10.28 -0.61
CA ASP A 137 -2.86 11.03 -0.09
C ASP A 137 -3.93 11.23 -1.15
N ALA A 138 -3.51 11.46 -2.39
CA ALA A 138 -4.42 11.59 -3.51
C ALA A 138 -4.91 10.23 -4.06
N THR A 139 -4.18 9.14 -3.81
CA THR A 139 -4.50 7.79 -4.32
C THR A 139 -5.32 6.95 -3.34
N ILE A 140 -5.03 7.03 -2.03
CA ILE A 140 -5.64 6.17 -1.01
C ILE A 140 -6.79 6.92 -0.30
N PRO A 141 -8.06 6.53 -0.51
CA PRO A 141 -9.16 7.08 0.27
C PRO A 141 -8.97 6.75 1.76
N ASP A 142 -9.29 7.70 2.63
CA ASP A 142 -9.13 7.57 4.08
C ASP A 142 -7.72 7.08 4.48
N ASN A 143 -6.68 7.70 3.89
CA ASN A 143 -5.29 7.41 4.23
C ASN A 143 -5.06 7.67 5.73
N PRO A 144 -4.68 6.65 6.54
CA PRO A 144 -4.45 6.82 7.97
C PRO A 144 -3.24 7.70 8.28
N PHE A 145 -2.39 7.96 7.29
CA PHE A 145 -1.23 8.84 7.35
C PHE A 145 -1.38 10.11 6.51
N GLY A 146 -2.62 10.40 6.05
CA GLY A 146 -2.90 11.56 5.23
C GLY A 146 -3.01 12.88 6.00
N PRO A 147 -3.47 13.96 5.35
CA PRO A 147 -3.39 15.33 5.89
C PRO A 147 -4.18 15.53 7.19
N ASN A 148 -5.23 14.74 7.41
CA ASN A 148 -6.07 14.79 8.61
C ASN A 148 -5.63 13.80 9.71
N SER A 149 -4.52 13.08 9.50
CA SER A 149 -3.97 12.17 10.50
C SER A 149 -3.23 12.91 11.61
N TYR A 150 -3.02 12.24 12.74
CA TYR A 150 -2.23 12.80 13.85
C TYR A 150 -0.72 12.88 13.54
N ARG A 151 -0.26 12.18 12.49
CA ARG A 151 1.12 12.18 11.98
C ARG A 151 1.09 12.10 10.44
N PRO A 152 0.82 13.21 9.75
CA PRO A 152 0.80 13.23 8.29
C PRO A 152 2.19 12.92 7.73
N GLU A 153 2.25 11.97 6.81
CA GLU A 153 3.52 11.55 6.19
C GLU A 153 3.76 12.16 4.82
N THR A 154 2.73 12.69 4.16
CA THR A 154 2.81 13.29 2.80
C THR A 154 3.65 12.42 1.85
N GLU A 155 3.29 11.13 1.83
CA GLU A 155 4.08 10.06 1.21
C GLU A 155 4.00 10.08 -0.32
N ILE A 156 5.17 9.95 -0.94
CA ILE A 156 5.34 9.70 -2.38
C ILE A 156 6.04 8.34 -2.56
N SER A 157 5.37 7.43 -3.25
CA SER A 157 5.85 6.06 -3.44
C SER A 157 6.36 5.77 -4.84
N PHE A 158 7.53 5.15 -4.93
CA PHE A 158 8.13 4.74 -6.19
C PHE A 158 7.95 3.25 -6.41
N GLN A 159 7.14 2.90 -7.41
CA GLN A 159 7.00 1.53 -7.87
C GLN A 159 8.25 1.09 -8.62
N GLY A 160 8.83 -0.07 -8.27
CA GLY A 160 10.07 -0.57 -8.87
C GLY A 160 11.35 0.01 -8.29
N GLY A 161 11.25 0.89 -7.28
CA GLY A 161 12.40 1.45 -6.56
C GLY A 161 12.86 2.81 -7.08
N ILE A 162 14.02 3.26 -6.61
CA ILE A 162 14.61 4.57 -6.95
C ILE A 162 16.05 4.32 -7.38
N PRO A 163 16.42 4.66 -8.62
CA PRO A 163 17.78 4.44 -9.10
C PRO A 163 18.75 5.42 -8.43
N ARG A 164 20.02 5.03 -8.33
CA ARG A 164 21.04 5.76 -7.54
C ARG A 164 21.29 7.17 -8.05
N GLU A 165 21.17 7.40 -9.34
CA GLU A 165 21.35 8.70 -9.99
C GLU A 165 20.31 9.73 -9.56
N ASN A 166 19.21 9.31 -8.94
CA ASN A 166 18.17 10.16 -8.37
C ASN A 166 18.32 10.39 -6.85
N ILE A 167 19.37 9.87 -6.23
CA ILE A 167 19.65 10.06 -4.80
C ILE A 167 20.71 11.16 -4.68
N VAL A 168 20.37 12.29 -4.08
CA VAL A 168 21.26 13.46 -3.98
C VAL A 168 22.37 13.22 -2.96
N GLY A 169 22.02 12.59 -1.84
CA GLY A 169 22.93 12.30 -0.75
C GLY A 169 22.20 11.95 0.54
N ALA A 170 22.91 11.97 1.66
CA ALA A 170 22.37 11.59 2.96
C ALA A 170 22.99 12.35 4.13
N HIS A 171 22.25 12.41 5.23
CA HIS A 171 22.78 12.70 6.56
C HIS A 171 22.68 11.44 7.44
N PRO A 172 23.71 11.11 8.24
CA PRO A 172 23.51 10.19 9.35
C PRO A 172 22.59 10.84 10.39
N VAL A 173 21.79 10.04 11.08
CA VAL A 173 20.82 10.49 12.08
C VAL A 173 21.21 9.92 13.44
N SER A 174 21.26 10.78 14.45
CA SER A 174 21.48 10.38 15.84
C SER A 174 20.53 11.16 16.75
N ASN A 175 19.63 10.46 17.45
CA ASN A 175 18.60 11.06 18.31
C ASN A 175 17.80 12.17 17.60
N GLY A 176 17.41 11.93 16.34
CA GLY A 176 16.66 12.90 15.52
C GLY A 176 17.48 14.08 15.00
N THR A 177 18.78 14.14 15.31
CA THR A 177 19.69 15.18 14.81
C THR A 177 20.44 14.69 13.59
N LEU A 178 20.55 15.54 12.57
CA LEU A 178 21.31 15.28 11.36
C LEU A 178 22.79 15.55 11.59
N GLY A 179 23.64 14.60 11.23
CA GLY A 179 25.09 14.80 11.20
C GLY A 179 25.57 15.42 9.89
N GLU A 180 26.87 15.30 9.62
CA GLU A 180 27.51 15.84 8.42
C GLU A 180 26.92 15.27 7.12
N TRP A 181 26.80 16.14 6.11
CA TRP A 181 26.27 15.76 4.79
C TRP A 181 27.24 14.83 4.05
N VAL A 182 26.69 13.77 3.45
CA VAL A 182 27.41 12.83 2.59
C VAL A 182 26.82 12.93 1.17
N PRO A 183 27.53 13.54 0.21
CA PRO A 183 27.04 13.64 -1.17
C PRO A 183 27.13 12.28 -1.88
N ASN A 184 26.13 11.98 -2.72
CA ASN A 184 26.21 10.83 -3.61
C ASN A 184 27.07 11.16 -4.84
N PRO A 185 28.19 10.46 -5.08
CA PRO A 185 29.02 10.70 -6.26
C PRO A 185 28.35 10.30 -7.58
N HIS A 186 27.27 9.53 -7.54
CA HIS A 186 26.55 9.04 -8.73
C HIS A 186 25.31 9.86 -9.08
N TYR A 187 24.98 10.91 -8.30
CA TYR A 187 23.87 11.81 -8.61
C TYR A 187 24.14 12.55 -9.93
N SER A 188 23.26 12.41 -10.92
CA SER A 188 23.46 13.03 -12.24
C SER A 188 22.92 14.45 -12.31
N GLY A 189 21.93 14.82 -11.48
CA GLY A 189 21.29 16.14 -11.52
C GLY A 189 20.62 16.50 -12.85
N ASP A 190 20.58 15.56 -13.78
CA ASP A 190 20.02 15.74 -15.11
C ASP A 190 18.49 15.73 -14.99
N ARG A 191 17.91 16.92 -15.19
CA ARG A 191 16.47 17.12 -15.42
C ARG A 191 16.19 17.25 -16.90
#